data_AF-A0A2D7NW78-F1
#
_entry.id   AF-A0A2D7NW78-F1
#
_cell.length_a   1.000
_cell.length_b   1.000
_cell.length_c   1.000
_cell.angle_alpha   90.00
_cell.angle_beta   90.00
_cell.angle_gamma   90.00
#
_symmetry.space_group_name_H-M   'P 1'
#
loop_
_entity.id
_entity.type
_entity.pdbx_description
1 polymer ?
#
loop_
_entity_poly.entity_id
_entity_poly.type
_entity_poly.pdbx_seq_one_letter_code
_entity_poly.pdbx_strand_id
1 'polypeptide(L)'
;MDFIDIGLIGSYALIGLCTLAAVLIPLYQSFGDPKTLLKSGIGIGVMLIVFLFGYFLADGSSVGVDESTSKIVGAGIITTYAFFFLAIIGIIYTELSKIFS
;
A
#
# COMPACT_ATOMS: atom_id res chain seq x y z
N MET A 1 -22.51 8.39 27.57
CA MET A 1 -21.25 8.56 26.83
C MET A 1 -20.21 8.78 27.88
N ASP A 2 -19.49 7.73 28.25
CA ASP A 2 -18.44 7.83 29.26
C ASP A 2 -17.24 8.58 28.67
N PHE A 3 -16.36 9.12 29.52
CA PHE A 3 -15.16 9.85 29.07
C PHE A 3 -14.31 9.03 28.08
N ILE A 4 -14.31 7.70 28.27
CA ILE A 4 -13.66 6.74 27.38
C ILE A 4 -14.31 6.72 26.00
N ASP A 5 -15.64 6.68 25.90
CA ASP A 5 -16.36 6.67 24.62
C ASP A 5 -16.11 7.96 23.83
N ILE A 6 -16.07 9.10 24.52
CA ILE A 6 -15.80 10.41 23.93
C ILE A 6 -14.35 10.53 23.45
N GLY A 7 -13.40 9.97 24.21
CA GLY A 7 -12.01 9.87 23.78
C GLY A 7 -11.86 8.95 22.57
N LEU A 8 -12.59 7.82 22.56
CA LEU A 8 -12.55 6.84 21.48
C LEU A 8 -13.09 7.44 20.17
N ILE A 9 -14.29 8.03 20.20
CA ILE A 9 -14.90 8.65 19.00
C ILE A 9 -14.06 9.82 18.49
N GLY A 10 -13.49 10.63 19.40
CA GLY A 10 -12.58 11.71 19.04
C GLY A 10 -11.32 11.20 18.34
N SER A 11 -10.72 10.12 18.85
CA SER A 11 -9.53 9.51 18.23
C SER A 11 -9.83 8.90 16.86
N TYR A 12 -10.97 8.22 16.68
CA TYR A 12 -11.40 7.72 15.37
C TYR A 12 -11.64 8.85 14.37
N ALA A 13 -12.27 9.94 14.81
CA ALA A 13 -12.46 11.12 13.96
C ALA A 13 -11.13 11.74 13.53
N LEU A 14 -10.16 11.83 14.47
CA LEU A 14 -8.84 12.37 14.20
C LEU A 14 -8.03 11.46 13.26
N ILE A 15 -8.08 10.14 13.45
CA ILE A 15 -7.47 9.16 12.53
C ILE A 15 -8.07 9.33 11.13
N GLY A 16 -9.40 9.41 11.02
CA GLY A 16 -10.08 9.64 9.75
C GLY A 16 -9.62 10.92 9.05
N LEU A 17 -9.52 12.03 9.79
CA LEU A 17 -9.01 13.31 9.28
C LEU A 17 -7.55 13.18 8.80
N CYS A 18 -6.69 12.54 9.59
CA CYS A 18 -5.29 12.33 9.25
C CYS A 18 -5.14 11.44 8.01
N THR A 19 -5.93 10.37 7.89
CA THR A 19 -5.93 9.51 6.70
C THR A 19 -6.35 10.29 5.46
N LEU A 20 -7.38 11.14 5.55
CA LEU A 20 -7.79 12.01 4.44
C LEU A 20 -6.70 13.02 4.08
N ALA A 21 -6.13 13.71 5.06
CA ALA A 21 -5.06 14.69 4.83
C ALA A 21 -3.82 14.04 4.19
N ALA A 22 -3.45 12.83 4.63
CA ALA A 22 -2.31 12.08 4.11
C ALA A 22 -2.46 11.72 2.62
N VAL A 23 -3.67 11.66 2.08
CA VAL A 23 -3.93 11.42 0.65
C VAL A 23 -4.16 12.73 -0.10
N LEU A 24 -5.01 13.61 0.44
CA LEU A 24 -5.45 14.82 -0.25
C LEU A 24 -4.33 15.87 -0.41
N ILE A 25 -3.47 16.04 0.59
CA ILE A 25 -2.37 17.00 0.53
C ILE A 25 -1.36 16.65 -0.57
N PRO A 26 -0.78 15.43 -0.62
CA PRO A 26 0.14 15.07 -1.70
C PRO A 26 -0.55 15.05 -3.07
N LEU A 27 -1.84 14.68 -3.13
CA LEU A 27 -2.60 14.75 -4.38
C LEU A 27 -2.75 16.19 -4.88
N TYR A 28 -3.11 17.14 -4.01
CA TYR A 28 -3.17 18.56 -4.36
C TYR A 28 -1.82 19.09 -4.86
N GLN A 29 -0.72 18.78 -4.16
CA GLN A 29 0.63 19.18 -4.56
C GLN A 29 1.04 18.58 -5.91
N SER A 30 0.63 17.35 -6.20
CA SER A 30 0.96 16.66 -7.45
C SER A 30 0.33 17.29 -8.70
N PHE A 31 -0.73 18.10 -8.58
CA PHE A 31 -1.27 18.86 -9.72
C PHE A 31 -0.38 20.03 -10.14
N GLY A 32 0.41 20.60 -9.22
CA GLY A 32 1.40 21.62 -9.54
C GLY A 32 2.65 21.08 -10.24
N ASP A 33 2.97 19.80 -10.00
CA ASP A 33 4.13 19.10 -10.55
C ASP A 33 3.73 17.80 -11.24
N PRO A 34 3.38 17.84 -12.55
CA PRO A 34 2.90 16.66 -13.29
C PRO A 34 3.92 15.52 -13.33
N LYS A 35 5.22 15.82 -13.17
CA LYS A 35 6.29 14.81 -13.06
C LYS A 35 6.18 13.99 -11.78
N THR A 36 5.79 14.61 -10.67
CA THR A 36 5.61 13.92 -9.38
C THR A 36 4.35 13.07 -9.39
N LEU A 37 3.27 13.57 -10.01
CA LEU A 37 2.06 12.80 -10.25
C LEU A 37 2.34 11.55 -11.09
N LEU A 38 3.11 11.69 -12.17
CA LEU A 38 3.48 10.56 -13.02
C LEU A 38 4.31 9.51 -12.26
N LYS A 39 5.29 9.92 -11.45
CA LYS A 39 6.08 9.00 -10.61
C LYS A 39 5.22 8.24 -9.60
N SER A 40 4.29 8.94 -8.94
CA SER A 40 3.34 8.31 -8.01
C SER A 40 2.42 7.31 -8.73
N GLY A 41 1.89 7.71 -9.89
CA GLY A 41 1.06 6.85 -10.74
C GLY A 41 1.80 5.60 -11.23
N ILE A 42 3.08 5.71 -11.57
CA ILE A 42 3.93 4.56 -11.92
C ILE A 42 4.04 3.60 -10.73
N GLY A 43 4.27 4.11 -9.51
CA GLY A 43 4.32 3.27 -8.30
C GLY A 43 3.03 2.47 -8.08
N ILE A 44 1.87 3.13 -8.18
CA ILE A 44 0.56 2.50 -8.08
C ILE A 44 0.35 1.49 -9.22
N GLY A 45 0.72 1.84 -10.45
CA GLY A 45 0.60 0.98 -11.63
C GLY A 45 1.43 -0.30 -11.49
N VAL A 46 2.67 -0.20 -11.04
CA VAL A 46 3.53 -1.36 -10.78
C VAL A 46 2.94 -2.25 -9.68
N MET A 47 2.41 -1.65 -8.61
CA MET A 47 1.76 -2.41 -7.54
C MET A 47 0.53 -3.19 -8.04
N LEU A 48 -0.30 -2.56 -8.88
CA LEU A 48 -1.43 -3.20 -9.53
C LEU A 48 -1.00 -4.37 -10.43
N ILE A 49 0.05 -4.17 -11.23
CA ILE A 49 0.57 -5.23 -12.11
C ILE A 49 1.02 -6.44 -11.28
N VAL A 50 1.81 -6.21 -10.22
CA VAL A 50 2.27 -7.28 -9.32
C VAL A 50 1.09 -7.97 -8.63
N PHE A 51 0.08 -7.22 -8.21
CA PHE A 51 -1.13 -7.78 -7.62
C PHE A 51 -1.92 -8.67 -8.58
N LEU A 52 -2.07 -8.25 -9.84
CA LEU A 52 -2.71 -9.06 -10.88
C LEU A 52 -1.93 -10.35 -11.13
N PHE A 53 -0.59 -10.30 -11.21
CA PHE A 53 0.23 -11.49 -11.29
C PHE A 53 0.06 -12.40 -10.07
N GLY A 54 0.01 -11.82 -8.87
CA GLY A 54 -0.28 -12.54 -7.63
C GLY A 54 -1.65 -13.22 -7.66
N TYR A 55 -2.67 -12.56 -8.21
CA TYR A 55 -4.02 -13.11 -8.34
C TYR A 55 -4.09 -14.29 -9.32
N PHE A 56 -3.36 -14.24 -10.43
CA PHE A 56 -3.27 -15.38 -11.36
C PHE A 56 -2.51 -16.57 -10.78
N LEU A 57 -1.53 -16.33 -9.90
CA LEU A 57 -0.75 -17.39 -9.24
C LEU A 57 -1.45 -17.94 -7.99
N ALA A 58 -2.34 -17.16 -7.37
CA ALA A 58 -3.04 -17.53 -6.15
C ALA A 58 -4.03 -18.68 -6.40
N ASP A 59 -4.00 -19.65 -5.49
CA ASP A 59 -4.94 -20.77 -5.50
C ASP A 59 -6.28 -20.37 -4.85
N GLY A 60 -7.38 -20.84 -5.44
CA GLY A 60 -8.75 -20.58 -4.97
C GLY A 60 -9.21 -21.51 -3.86
N SER A 61 -8.39 -22.49 -3.46
CA SER A 61 -8.79 -23.61 -2.60
C SER A 61 -8.69 -23.32 -1.10
N SER A 62 -9.15 -22.16 -0.63
CA SER A 62 -9.24 -21.88 0.81
C SER A 62 -10.50 -22.51 1.41
N VAL A 63 -10.35 -23.28 2.47
CA VAL A 63 -11.48 -23.89 3.17
C VAL A 63 -12.28 -22.83 3.92
N GLY A 64 -13.59 -22.77 3.66
CA GLY A 64 -14.52 -21.90 4.40
C GLY A 64 -14.71 -20.49 3.81
N VAL A 65 -14.18 -20.22 2.62
CA VAL A 65 -14.32 -18.91 1.93
C VAL A 65 -14.57 -19.14 0.44
N ASP A 66 -15.32 -18.25 -0.20
CA ASP A 66 -15.52 -18.23 -1.66
C ASP A 66 -14.19 -18.15 -2.44
N GLU A 67 -14.12 -18.81 -3.59
CA GLU A 67 -12.93 -18.92 -4.44
C GLU A 67 -12.35 -17.54 -4.81
N SER A 68 -13.22 -16.56 -5.09
CA SER A 68 -12.81 -15.21 -5.43
C SER A 68 -12.08 -14.54 -4.26
N THR A 69 -12.60 -14.72 -3.06
CA THR A 69 -12.02 -14.12 -1.85
C THR A 69 -10.71 -14.82 -1.49
N SER A 70 -10.63 -16.15 -1.66
CA SER A 70 -9.39 -16.92 -1.50
C SER A 70 -8.27 -16.37 -2.39
N LYS A 71 -8.57 -16.15 -3.67
CA LYS A 71 -7.59 -15.62 -4.63
C LYS A 71 -7.16 -14.18 -4.30
N ILE A 72 -8.08 -13.33 -3.83
CA ILE A 72 -7.74 -11.96 -3.41
C ILE A 72 -6.78 -11.98 -2.21
N VAL A 73 -7.03 -12.83 -1.21
CA VAL A 73 -6.16 -12.97 -0.05
C VAL A 73 -4.79 -13.52 -0.47
N GLY A 74 -4.77 -14.57 -1.28
CA GLY A 74 -3.53 -15.13 -1.82
C GLY A 74 -2.72 -14.11 -2.62
N ALA A 75 -3.38 -13.33 -3.49
CA ALA A 75 -2.77 -12.23 -4.23
C ALA A 75 -2.15 -11.19 -3.31
N GLY A 76 -2.87 -10.81 -2.24
CA GLY A 76 -2.39 -9.87 -1.23
C GLY A 76 -1.12 -10.36 -0.54
N ILE A 77 -1.08 -11.65 -0.17
CA ILE A 77 0.10 -12.28 0.46
C ILE A 77 1.28 -12.28 -0.51
N ILE A 78 1.10 -12.76 -1.75
CA ILE A 78 2.15 -12.82 -2.77
C ILE A 78 2.72 -11.41 -3.04
N THR A 79 1.84 -10.43 -3.22
CA THR A 79 2.21 -9.03 -3.50
C THR A 79 3.00 -8.45 -2.34
N THR A 80 2.57 -8.69 -1.09
CA THR A 80 3.25 -8.21 0.11
C THR A 80 4.66 -8.77 0.21
N TYR A 81 4.84 -10.08 0.00
CA TYR A 81 6.18 -10.68 0.02
C TYR A 81 7.07 -10.20 -1.12
N ALA A 82 6.51 -10.04 -2.33
CA ALA A 82 7.26 -9.51 -3.46
C ALA A 82 7.82 -8.10 -3.17
N PHE A 83 6.98 -7.19 -2.67
CA PHE A 83 7.41 -5.85 -2.31
C PHE A 83 8.33 -5.83 -1.09
N PHE A 84 8.14 -6.73 -0.12
CA PHE A 84 9.01 -6.84 1.04
C PHE A 84 10.46 -7.16 0.64
N PHE A 85 10.67 -8.18 -0.21
CA PHE A 85 12.01 -8.52 -0.69
C PHE A 85 12.59 -7.44 -1.61
N LEU A 86 11.77 -6.85 -2.49
CA LEU A 86 12.19 -5.70 -3.31
C LEU A 86 12.64 -4.52 -2.46
N ALA A 87 11.94 -4.23 -1.36
CA ALA A 87 12.31 -3.17 -0.44
C ALA A 87 13.65 -3.46 0.24
N ILE A 88 13.88 -4.69 0.70
CA ILE A 88 15.18 -5.08 1.28
C ILE A 88 16.32 -4.87 0.27
N ILE A 89 16.15 -5.35 -0.97
CA ILE A 89 17.14 -5.18 -2.03
C ILE A 89 17.36 -3.69 -2.33
N GLY A 90 16.29 -2.91 -2.40
CA GLY A 90 16.35 -1.47 -2.63
C GLY A 90 17.09 -0.72 -1.52
N ILE A 91 16.89 -1.11 -0.26
CA ILE A 91 17.62 -0.57 0.89
C ILE A 91 19.11 -0.90 0.76
N ILE A 92 19.48 -2.15 0.50
CA ILE A 92 20.88 -2.56 0.34
C ILE A 92 21.54 -1.76 -0.79
N TYR A 93 20.88 -1.64 -1.95
CA TYR A 93 21.38 -0.85 -3.06
C TYR A 93 21.58 0.63 -2.69
N THR A 94 20.63 1.21 -1.95
CA THR A 94 20.70 2.60 -1.50
C THR A 94 21.88 2.82 -0.54
N GLU A 95 22.09 1.91 0.40
CA GLU A 95 23.21 2.00 1.34
C GLU A 95 24.56 1.79 0.63
N LEU A 96 24.66 0.85 -0.32
CA LEU A 96 25.88 0.69 -1.13
C LEU A 96 26.15 1.95 -1.97
N SER A 97 25.14 2.48 -2.66
CA SER A 97 25.31 3.67 -3.50
C SER A 97 25.76 4.90 -2.73
N LYS A 98 25.38 5.04 -1.45
CA LYS A 98 25.86 6.13 -0.57
C LYS A 98 27.33 5.95 -0.14
N ILE A 99 27.86 4.73 -0.15
CA ILE A 99 29.27 4.47 0.19
C ILE A 99 30.17 4.82 -1.00
N PHE A 100 29.67 4.67 -2.22
CA PHE A 100 30.43 4.92 -3.45
C PHE A 100 30.21 6.32 -4.07
N SER A 101 29.32 7.14 -3.51
CA SER A 101 29.04 8.54 -3.93
C SER A 101 29.19 9.51 -2.78
#